data_AF-A0A7C4YBP1-F1
#
_entry.id   AF-A0A7C4YBP1-F1
#
_cell.length_a   1.000
_cell.length_b   1.000
_cell.length_c   1.000
_cell.angle_alpha   90.00
_cell.angle_beta   90.00
_cell.angle_gamma   90.00
#
_symmetry.space_group_name_H-M   'P 1'
#
loop_
_entity.id
_entity.type
_entity.pdbx_description
1 polymer ?
#
loop_
_entity_poly.entity_id
_entity_poly.type
_entity_poly.pdbx_seq_one_letter_code
_entity_poly.pdbx_strand_id
1 'polypeptide(L)'
;MQHPAFEEVTYHHHADDATFKKRVRKTTILLSVITVIELAIGLAIYNIHKGESPNELLILMFKGLVCILTLAKAFYIVSVFMHLGDEIRNMIMTIVVPLLLFIWFIAAFIWDGNSYKNLRNKYDPYFKERTMPAPHHKTDDKTHEVKPAEKSGKE
;
A
#
# COMPACT_ATOMS: atom_id res chain seq x y z
N MET A 1 -27.74 -27.76 56.35
CA MET A 1 -26.97 -26.76 55.56
C MET A 1 -25.94 -27.54 54.75
N GLN A 2 -26.18 -27.74 53.46
CA GLN A 2 -25.30 -28.48 52.56
C GLN A 2 -24.73 -27.47 51.57
N HIS A 3 -23.43 -27.17 51.67
CA HIS A 3 -22.75 -26.36 50.66
C HIS A 3 -22.48 -27.23 49.42
N PRO A 4 -22.82 -26.78 48.20
CA PRO A 4 -22.41 -27.48 46.98
C PRO A 4 -20.90 -27.33 46.79
N ALA A 5 -20.19 -28.46 46.82
CA ALA A 5 -18.81 -28.53 46.36
C ALA A 5 -18.82 -28.43 44.83
N PHE A 6 -18.68 -27.21 44.32
CA PHE A 6 -18.36 -27.01 42.92
C PHE A 6 -16.90 -27.42 42.73
N GLU A 7 -16.70 -28.51 42.00
CA GLU A 7 -15.42 -28.94 41.49
C GLU A 7 -14.87 -27.81 40.60
N GLU A 8 -13.88 -27.09 41.13
CA GLU A 8 -13.20 -26.03 40.41
C GLU A 8 -12.55 -26.62 39.15
N VAL A 9 -13.13 -26.29 37.99
CA VAL A 9 -12.59 -26.64 36.67
C VAL A 9 -11.25 -25.93 36.52
N THR A 10 -10.20 -26.60 36.98
CA THR A 10 -8.82 -26.16 36.79
C THR A 10 -8.48 -26.44 35.33
N TYR A 11 -8.60 -25.41 34.49
CA TYR A 11 -8.13 -25.46 33.11
C TYR A 11 -6.62 -25.62 33.12
N HIS A 12 -6.16 -26.86 32.95
CA HIS A 12 -4.75 -27.16 32.71
C HIS A 12 -4.33 -26.48 31.40
N HIS A 13 -3.71 -25.30 31.53
CA HIS A 13 -3.08 -24.52 30.46
C HIS A 13 -1.79 -25.24 30.00
N HIS A 14 -1.92 -26.45 29.46
CA HIS A 14 -0.83 -27.19 28.83
C HIS A 14 -0.84 -26.94 27.31
N ALA A 15 -0.92 -25.67 26.91
CA ALA A 15 -0.41 -25.26 25.62
C ALA A 15 1.04 -24.84 25.84
N ASP A 16 1.95 -25.41 25.07
CA ASP A 16 3.39 -25.21 25.18
C ASP A 16 3.78 -23.75 24.85
N ASP A 17 3.57 -22.86 25.82
CA ASP A 17 3.83 -21.42 25.72
C ASP A 17 5.27 -21.14 25.31
N ALA A 18 6.20 -22.03 25.66
CA ALA A 18 7.60 -21.92 25.33
C ALA A 18 7.87 -22.16 23.84
N THR A 19 7.24 -23.15 23.20
CA THR A 19 7.37 -23.33 21.73
C THR A 19 6.63 -22.26 20.96
N PHE A 20 5.45 -21.83 21.42
CA PHE A 20 4.72 -20.72 20.79
C PHE A 20 5.56 -19.42 20.80
N LYS A 21 6.07 -19.02 21.96
CA LYS A 21 6.94 -17.83 22.10
C LYS A 21 8.20 -17.94 21.25
N LYS A 22 8.82 -19.12 21.15
CA LYS A 22 9.99 -19.35 20.28
C LYS A 22 9.64 -19.22 18.80
N ARG A 23 8.50 -19.73 18.35
CA ARG A 23 8.03 -19.61 16.97
C ARG A 23 7.76 -18.15 16.61
N VAL A 24 6.96 -17.46 17.42
CA VAL A 24 6.67 -16.03 17.31
C VAL A 24 7.96 -15.23 17.22
N ARG A 25 8.91 -15.44 18.14
CA ARG A 25 10.19 -14.70 18.14
C ARG A 25 11.02 -14.94 16.87
N LYS A 26 11.10 -16.19 16.38
CA LYS A 26 11.82 -16.50 15.13
C LYS A 26 11.16 -15.81 13.93
N THR A 27 9.84 -15.86 13.86
CA THR A 27 9.04 -15.23 12.79
C THR A 27 9.20 -13.71 12.82
N THR A 28 9.11 -13.07 13.99
CA THR A 28 9.32 -11.63 14.14
C THR A 28 10.72 -11.20 13.72
N ILE A 29 11.76 -11.95 14.10
CA ILE A 29 13.15 -11.64 13.72
C ILE A 29 13.33 -11.78 12.21
N LEU A 30 12.86 -12.88 11.60
CA LEU A 30 12.95 -13.10 10.16
C LEU A 30 12.29 -11.95 9.38
N LEU A 31 11.08 -11.57 9.79
CA LEU A 31 10.32 -10.52 9.13
C LEU A 31 10.89 -9.13 9.39
N SER A 32 11.51 -8.91 10.54
CA SER A 32 12.23 -7.67 10.84
C SER A 32 13.43 -7.52 9.93
N VAL A 33 14.24 -8.57 9.78
CA VAL A 33 15.41 -8.58 8.89
C VAL A 33 15.01 -8.32 7.44
N ILE A 34 13.98 -9.01 6.93
CA ILE A 34 13.47 -8.78 5.57
C ILE A 34 13.06 -7.32 5.36
N THR A 35 12.38 -6.70 6.33
CA THR A 35 11.97 -5.29 6.22
C THR A 35 13.12 -4.30 6.28
N VAL A 36 14.13 -4.56 7.13
CA VAL A 36 15.32 -3.71 7.16
C VAL A 36 16.05 -3.77 5.83
N ILE A 37 16.18 -4.96 5.22
CA ILE A 37 16.79 -5.13 3.90
C ILE A 37 15.97 -4.40 2.82
N GLU A 38 14.65 -4.58 2.82
CA GLU A 38 13.73 -3.93 1.88
C GLU A 38 13.83 -2.40 1.93
N LEU A 39 13.85 -1.82 3.13
CA LEU A 39 14.02 -0.38 3.34
C LEU A 39 15.42 0.11 2.95
N ALA A 40 16.46 -0.67 3.25
CA ALA A 40 17.83 -0.33 2.87
C ALA A 40 17.99 -0.28 1.34
N ILE A 41 17.41 -1.23 0.62
CA ILE A 41 17.37 -1.23 -0.86
C ILE A 41 16.59 -0.02 -1.37
N GLY A 42 15.41 0.26 -0.79
CA GLY A 42 14.63 1.45 -1.14
C GLY A 42 15.40 2.76 -0.96
N LEU A 43 16.12 2.89 0.16
CA LEU A 43 16.94 4.07 0.47
C LEU A 43 18.17 4.18 -0.43
N ALA A 44 18.84 3.06 -0.74
CA ALA A 44 19.98 3.04 -1.66
C ALA A 44 19.58 3.51 -3.07
N ILE A 45 18.44 3.05 -3.57
CA ILE A 45 17.90 3.47 -4.87
C ILE A 45 17.49 4.94 -4.87
N TYR A 46 16.93 5.43 -3.76
CA TYR A 46 16.61 6.85 -3.59
C TYR A 46 17.87 7.74 -3.61
N ASN A 47 18.98 7.28 -3.03
CA ASN A 47 20.25 8.00 -3.08
C ASN A 47 20.87 8.00 -4.49
N ILE A 48 20.74 6.89 -5.23
CA ILE A 48 21.25 6.78 -6.61
C ILE A 48 20.42 7.63 -7.60
N HIS A 49 19.13 7.88 -7.33
CA HIS A 49 18.29 8.79 -8.13
C HIS A 49 18.75 10.25 -8.17
N LYS A 50 19.58 10.69 -7.22
CA LYS A 50 20.17 12.04 -7.25
C LYS A 50 21.40 12.12 -8.18
N GLY A 51 21.88 10.99 -8.71
CA GLY A 51 22.99 10.91 -9.65
C GLY A 51 22.57 10.93 -11.12
N GLU A 52 23.48 11.38 -11.98
CA GLU A 52 23.32 11.81 -13.39
C GLU A 52 22.71 10.80 -14.40
N SER A 53 22.34 9.58 -14.01
CA SER A 53 21.76 8.58 -14.95
C SER A 53 20.83 7.56 -14.28
N PRO A 54 19.58 7.94 -13.93
CA PRO A 54 18.62 7.00 -13.38
C PRO A 54 18.03 6.11 -14.46
N ASN A 55 18.30 4.80 -14.39
CA ASN A 55 17.57 3.78 -15.17
C ASN A 55 16.14 3.66 -14.63
N GLU A 56 15.20 4.45 -15.17
CA GLU A 56 13.79 4.48 -14.74
C GLU A 56 13.14 3.08 -14.67
N LEU A 57 13.47 2.20 -15.62
CA LEU A 57 12.98 0.82 -15.64
C LEU A 57 13.44 0.04 -14.40
N LEU A 58 14.74 0.10 -14.09
CA LEU A 58 15.34 -0.62 -12.96
C LEU A 58 14.72 -0.16 -11.64
N ILE A 59 14.51 1.15 -11.51
CA ILE A 59 13.81 1.76 -10.38
C ILE A 59 12.38 1.21 -10.24
N LEU A 60 11.63 1.17 -11.35
CA LEU A 60 10.24 0.72 -11.35
C LEU A 60 10.14 -0.77 -11.00
N MET A 61 11.11 -1.58 -11.45
CA MET A 61 11.24 -2.99 -11.07
C MET A 61 11.53 -3.18 -9.58
N PHE A 62 12.48 -2.44 -9.01
CA PHE A 62 12.74 -2.52 -7.57
C PHE A 62 11.57 -2.03 -6.73
N LYS A 63 10.86 -0.98 -7.17
CA LYS A 63 9.66 -0.48 -6.50
C LYS A 63 8.53 -1.51 -6.53
N GLY A 64 8.37 -2.23 -7.65
CA GLY A 64 7.47 -3.38 -7.75
C GLY A 64 7.88 -4.55 -6.86
N LEU A 65 9.17 -4.89 -6.84
CA LEU A 65 9.72 -5.96 -6.00
C LEU A 65 9.52 -5.68 -4.50
N VAL A 66 9.82 -4.45 -4.06
CA VAL A 66 9.56 -4.00 -2.69
C VAL A 66 8.07 -4.13 -2.36
N CYS A 67 7.17 -3.67 -3.24
CA CYS A 67 5.72 -3.81 -3.04
C CYS A 67 5.28 -5.26 -2.88
N ILE A 68 5.78 -6.18 -3.72
CA ILE A 68 5.48 -7.61 -3.64
C ILE A 68 6.02 -8.21 -2.33
N LEU A 69 7.25 -7.86 -1.93
CA LEU A 69 7.85 -8.30 -0.66
C LEU A 69 7.05 -7.81 0.56
N THR A 70 6.56 -6.56 0.53
CA THR A 70 5.69 -6.03 1.58
C THR A 70 4.38 -6.84 1.69
N LEU A 71 3.74 -7.15 0.55
CA LEU A 71 2.51 -7.96 0.51
C LEU A 71 2.76 -9.40 0.99
N ALA A 72 3.85 -10.02 0.53
CA ALA A 72 4.24 -11.36 0.95
C ALA A 72 4.53 -11.42 2.45
N LYS A 73 5.21 -10.40 3.00
CA LYS A 73 5.45 -10.26 4.44
C LYS A 73 4.13 -10.17 5.20
N ALA A 74 3.19 -9.34 4.75
CA ALA A 74 1.88 -9.20 5.39
C ALA A 74 1.11 -10.54 5.40
N PHE A 75 1.12 -11.27 4.30
CA PHE A 75 0.52 -12.60 4.23
C PHE A 75 1.21 -13.60 5.16
N TYR A 76 2.54 -13.58 5.24
CA TYR A 76 3.32 -14.44 6.13
C TYR A 76 3.08 -14.12 7.61
N ILE A 77 2.88 -12.85 7.97
CA ILE A 77 2.45 -12.44 9.32
C ILE A 77 1.11 -13.11 9.66
N VAL A 78 0.11 -12.94 8.77
CA VAL A 78 -1.23 -13.47 9.00
C VAL A 78 -1.21 -15.00 9.12
N SER A 79 -0.50 -15.70 8.24
CA SER A 79 -0.46 -17.17 8.26
C SER A 79 0.26 -17.74 9.49
N VAL A 80 1.36 -17.11 9.93
CA VAL A 80 2.22 -17.65 11.00
C VAL A 80 1.79 -17.18 12.40
N PHE A 81 1.43 -15.90 12.59
CA PHE A 81 1.02 -15.40 13.91
C PHE A 81 -0.40 -15.79 14.27
N MET A 82 -1.25 -16.10 13.29
CA MET A 82 -2.60 -16.57 13.56
C MET A 82 -2.68 -18.10 13.63
N HIS A 83 -1.56 -18.84 13.78
CA HIS A 83 -1.59 -20.31 14.03
C HIS A 83 -2.46 -21.10 13.03
N LEU A 84 -2.50 -20.68 11.77
CA LEU A 84 -3.48 -21.16 10.78
C LEU A 84 -3.11 -22.51 10.14
N GLY A 85 -1.92 -23.04 10.44
CA GLY A 85 -1.29 -24.11 9.67
C GLY A 85 -1.88 -25.50 9.88
N ASP A 86 -1.96 -25.98 11.12
CA ASP A 86 -2.16 -27.42 11.36
C ASP A 86 -3.40 -27.75 12.21
N GLU A 87 -4.06 -26.76 12.83
CA GLU A 87 -5.15 -27.01 13.79
C GLU A 87 -6.47 -26.27 13.44
N ILE A 88 -6.48 -25.37 12.43
CA ILE A 88 -7.42 -24.23 12.40
C ILE A 88 -8.08 -23.93 11.03
N ARG A 89 -8.76 -24.89 10.40
CA ARG A 89 -9.65 -24.58 9.25
C ARG A 89 -10.77 -23.60 9.61
N ASN A 90 -11.34 -23.72 10.82
CA ASN A 90 -12.46 -22.89 11.25
C ASN A 90 -12.07 -21.44 11.54
N MET A 91 -10.89 -21.18 12.12
CA MET A 91 -10.46 -19.80 12.37
C MET A 91 -9.73 -19.14 11.19
N ILE A 92 -9.24 -19.90 10.19
CA ILE A 92 -8.96 -19.32 8.86
C ILE A 92 -10.21 -18.60 8.33
N MET A 93 -11.38 -19.23 8.41
CA MET A 93 -12.60 -18.65 7.86
C MET A 93 -13.02 -17.36 8.58
N THR A 94 -12.81 -17.25 9.89
CA THR A 94 -13.18 -16.03 10.65
C THR A 94 -12.23 -14.87 10.42
N ILE A 95 -11.02 -15.11 9.94
CA ILE A 95 -10.01 -14.08 9.63
C ILE A 95 -10.06 -13.70 8.15
N VAL A 96 -10.19 -14.69 7.26
CA VAL A 96 -10.21 -14.50 5.82
C VAL A 96 -11.49 -13.81 5.36
N VAL A 97 -12.65 -14.10 5.97
CA VAL A 97 -13.91 -13.44 5.60
C VAL A 97 -13.87 -11.92 5.84
N PRO A 98 -13.47 -11.41 7.03
CA PRO A 98 -13.27 -9.97 7.23
C PRO A 98 -12.22 -9.36 6.29
N LEU A 99 -11.11 -10.05 6.02
CA LEU A 99 -10.09 -9.55 5.09
C LEU A 99 -10.60 -9.46 3.64
N LEU A 100 -11.37 -10.45 3.18
CA LEU A 100 -12.02 -10.42 1.87
C LEU A 100 -13.07 -9.31 1.79
N LEU A 101 -13.88 -9.14 2.83
CA LEU A 101 -14.84 -8.02 2.89
C LEU A 101 -14.12 -6.67 2.89
N PHE A 102 -12.96 -6.55 3.54
CA PHE A 102 -12.17 -5.32 3.52
C PHE A 102 -11.63 -4.99 2.12
N ILE A 103 -11.08 -5.98 1.41
CA ILE A 103 -10.60 -5.80 0.02
C ILE A 103 -11.78 -5.47 -0.91
N TRP A 104 -12.89 -6.19 -0.76
CA TRP A 104 -14.11 -5.94 -1.53
C TRP A 104 -14.68 -4.54 -1.27
N PHE A 105 -14.67 -4.10 -0.01
CA PHE A 105 -15.08 -2.75 0.38
C PHE A 105 -14.21 -1.71 -0.33
N ILE A 106 -12.88 -1.80 -0.25
CA ILE A 106 -11.98 -0.88 -0.97
C ILE A 106 -12.31 -0.84 -2.47
N ALA A 107 -12.51 -1.99 -3.11
CA ALA A 107 -12.88 -2.04 -4.52
C ALA A 107 -14.24 -1.37 -4.80
N ALA A 108 -15.25 -1.61 -3.95
CA ALA A 108 -16.56 -0.97 -4.05
C ALA A 108 -16.47 0.55 -3.87
N PHE A 109 -15.68 1.05 -2.92
CA PHE A 109 -15.46 2.50 -2.73
C PHE A 109 -14.72 3.14 -3.90
N ILE A 110 -13.75 2.45 -4.51
CA ILE A 110 -13.07 2.97 -5.70
C ILE A 110 -14.06 3.05 -6.87
N TRP A 111 -14.87 2.02 -7.06
CA TRP A 111 -15.88 1.98 -8.12
C TRP A 111 -16.95 3.06 -7.93
N ASP A 112 -17.55 3.12 -6.74
CA ASP A 112 -18.58 4.08 -6.39
C ASP A 112 -18.02 5.51 -6.35
N GLY A 113 -16.80 5.70 -5.85
CA GLY A 113 -16.08 6.97 -5.89
C GLY A 113 -15.80 7.45 -7.31
N ASN A 114 -15.42 6.54 -8.23
CA ASN A 114 -15.22 6.88 -9.63
C ASN A 114 -16.55 7.22 -10.32
N SER A 115 -17.63 6.49 -10.01
CA SER A 115 -18.99 6.78 -10.47
C SER A 115 -19.46 8.15 -9.99
N TYR A 116 -19.31 8.43 -8.69
CA TYR A 116 -19.65 9.70 -8.07
C TYR A 116 -18.88 10.87 -8.69
N LYS A 117 -17.57 10.70 -8.93
CA LYS A 117 -16.73 11.70 -9.61
C LYS A 117 -17.25 11.96 -11.03
N ASN A 118 -17.57 10.91 -11.80
CA ASN A 118 -18.05 11.02 -13.16
C ASN A 118 -19.42 11.72 -13.26
N LEU A 119 -20.35 11.35 -12.37
CA LEU A 119 -21.68 11.95 -12.28
C LEU A 119 -21.59 13.43 -11.89
N ARG A 120 -20.80 13.78 -10.87
CA ARG A 120 -20.59 15.18 -10.47
C ARG A 120 -20.01 16.02 -11.61
N ASN A 121 -19.06 15.46 -12.36
CA ASN A 121 -18.44 16.13 -13.50
C ASN A 121 -19.39 16.32 -14.70
N LYS A 122 -20.44 15.50 -14.80
CA LYS A 122 -21.45 15.55 -15.86
C LYS A 122 -22.58 16.54 -15.55
N TYR A 123 -22.99 16.65 -14.29
CA TYR A 123 -24.11 17.50 -13.88
C TYR A 123 -23.70 18.88 -13.32
N ASP A 124 -22.44 19.05 -12.90
CA ASP A 124 -21.89 20.35 -12.45
C ASP A 124 -20.61 20.72 -13.23
N PRO A 125 -20.75 21.37 -14.41
CA PRO A 125 -19.62 21.79 -15.22
C PRO A 125 -18.80 22.91 -14.58
N TYR A 126 -19.38 23.72 -13.68
CA TYR A 126 -18.67 24.81 -13.00
C TYR A 126 -17.72 24.30 -11.91
N PHE A 127 -17.96 23.10 -11.38
CA PHE A 127 -17.04 22.40 -10.49
C PHE A 127 -15.85 21.79 -11.25
N LYS A 128 -16.09 21.31 -12.48
CA LYS A 128 -15.04 20.76 -13.36
C LYS A 128 -13.99 21.80 -13.70
N GLU A 129 -14.40 22.98 -14.13
CA GLU A 129 -13.48 24.06 -14.53
C GLU A 129 -12.60 24.57 -13.38
N ARG A 130 -13.11 24.54 -12.14
CA ARG A 130 -12.37 25.00 -10.95
C ARG A 130 -11.42 23.96 -10.36
N THR A 131 -11.67 22.68 -10.60
CA THR A 131 -10.86 21.58 -10.03
C THR A 131 -9.91 20.94 -11.02
N MET A 132 -10.04 21.27 -12.31
CA MET A 132 -9.03 20.92 -13.30
C MET A 132 -7.78 21.80 -13.08
N PRO A 133 -6.59 21.20 -12.93
CA PRO A 133 -5.37 21.98 -12.93
C PRO A 133 -5.29 22.75 -14.25
N ALA A 134 -4.99 24.04 -14.17
CA ALA A 134 -4.76 24.87 -15.36
C ALA A 134 -3.80 24.11 -16.29
N PRO A 135 -4.06 24.05 -17.60
CA PRO A 135 -3.14 23.40 -18.52
C PRO A 135 -1.77 24.05 -18.31
N HIS A 136 -0.80 23.27 -17.83
CA HIS A 136 0.60 23.66 -17.91
C HIS A 136 0.87 23.85 -19.39
N HIS A 137 0.93 25.12 -19.79
CA HIS A 137 1.35 25.54 -21.11
C HIS A 137 2.74 24.93 -21.31
N LYS A 138 2.81 23.83 -22.05
CA LYS A 138 4.06 23.46 -22.72
C LYS A 138 4.24 24.57 -23.73
N THR A 139 5.02 25.59 -23.36
CA THR A 139 5.57 26.54 -24.32
C THR A 139 6.42 25.70 -25.26
N ASP A 140 5.83 25.38 -26.40
CA ASP A 140 6.51 24.84 -27.54
C ASP A 140 7.70 25.76 -27.85
N ASP A 141 8.89 25.19 -27.70
CA ASP A 141 10.15 25.73 -28.19
C ASP A 141 10.09 25.84 -29.71
N LYS A 142 9.53 26.95 -30.21
CA LYS A 142 9.68 27.38 -31.60
C LYS A 142 9.76 28.90 -31.69
N THR A 143 10.95 29.35 -32.09
CA THR A 143 11.22 30.58 -32.86
C THR A 143 11.03 31.92 -32.13
N HIS A 144 12.06 32.30 -31.35
CA HIS A 144 12.49 33.70 -31.30
C HIS A 144 13.46 33.97 -32.45
N GLU A 145 12.94 34.14 -33.67
CA GLU A 145 13.68 34.89 -34.71
C GLU A 145 13.10 36.30 -34.74
N VAL A 146 13.79 37.20 -34.03
CA VAL A 146 13.43 38.62 -33.94
C VAL A 146 13.79 39.29 -35.28
N LYS A 147 12.77 39.68 -36.07
CA LYS A 147 12.93 40.67 -37.13
C LYS A 147 12.41 42.03 -36.64
N PRO A 148 13.24 43.08 -36.54
CA PRO A 148 12.83 44.36 -35.99
C PRO A 148 12.03 45.21 -36.98
N ALA A 149 10.90 45.71 -36.44
CA ALA A 149 10.14 46.92 -36.74
C ALA A 149 10.33 47.65 -38.10
N GLU A 150 9.25 47.62 -38.89
CA GLU A 150 8.95 48.51 -39.99
C GLU A 150 8.83 49.97 -39.49
N LYS A 151 9.67 50.87 -40.03
CA LYS A 151 9.57 52.32 -39.79
C LYS A 151 8.39 52.88 -40.60
N SER A 152 7.36 53.31 -39.87
CA SER A 152 6.41 54.31 -40.36
C SER A 152 7.13 55.67 -40.48
N GLY A 153 7.09 56.26 -41.67
CA GLY A 153 7.57 57.62 -41.94
C GLY A 153 6.88 58.15 -43.18
N LYS A 154 6.02 59.13 -42.98
CA LYS A 154 5.32 59.91 -44.00
C LYS A 154 6.26 60.96 -44.58
N GLU A 155 5.94 61.34 -45.82
CA GLU A 155 6.47 62.45 -46.66
C GLU A 155 7.70 62.15 -47.52
#